data_AF-A0A1Y3AXN2-F1
#
_entry.id   AF-A0A1Y3AXN2-F1
#
_cell.length_a   1.000
_cell.length_b   1.000
_cell.length_c   1.000
_cell.angle_alpha   90.00
_cell.angle_beta   90.00
_cell.angle_gamma   90.00
#
_symmetry.space_group_name_H-M   'P 1'
#
loop_
_entity.id
_entity.type
_entity.pdbx_description
1 polymer ?
#
loop_
_entity_poly.entity_id
_entity_poly.type
_entity_poly.pdbx_seq_one_letter_code
_entity_poly.pdbx_strand_id
1 'polypeptide(L)'
;MAQLRSQKTLIQVFSEDWLPHSCLFANCHSRGFISESGVVFNFVQRVSKCQEPLTHLEMIKASRKYRSVIHSWYLKILDDLAAQDGQITANDDLIRQSKVLHQMEIAWHLYEILYINVSSAGTLLVQLLNWIKWHFTHYVKLADEMIVTDLPQMHENYWDIIMFFALRGDMENAALLLELHSESKTDPIFMVVQDLLKKFPLINS
;
A
#
# COMPACT_ATOMS: atom_id res chain seq x y z
N MET A 1 -20.29 -51.53 -2.32
CA MET A 1 -18.89 -51.07 -2.25
C MET A 1 -18.84 -49.67 -2.80
N ALA A 2 -18.55 -48.70 -1.92
CA ALA A 2 -18.66 -47.27 -2.20
C ALA A 2 -17.42 -46.75 -2.95
N GLN A 3 -17.64 -45.97 -4.01
CA GLN A 3 -16.59 -45.26 -4.72
C GLN A 3 -16.66 -43.78 -4.31
N LEU A 4 -15.92 -43.44 -3.25
CA LEU A 4 -15.75 -42.07 -2.77
C LEU A 4 -14.90 -41.29 -3.78
N ARG A 5 -15.57 -40.45 -4.56
CA ARG A 5 -14.94 -39.50 -5.49
C ARG A 5 -14.20 -38.47 -4.66
N SER A 6 -12.87 -38.57 -4.61
CA SER A 6 -11.98 -37.59 -3.97
C SER A 6 -12.22 -36.21 -4.57
N GLN A 7 -12.70 -35.27 -3.76
CA GLN A 7 -12.74 -33.85 -4.11
C GLN A 7 -11.30 -33.36 -4.22
N LYS A 8 -10.86 -33.12 -5.45
CA LYS A 8 -9.59 -32.45 -5.72
C LYS A 8 -9.68 -31.04 -5.15
N THR A 9 -8.90 -30.77 -4.11
CA THR A 9 -8.68 -29.41 -3.59
C THR A 9 -8.03 -28.56 -4.70
N LEU A 10 -8.49 -27.31 -4.81
CA LEU A 10 -8.09 -26.29 -5.80
C LEU A 10 -6.57 -26.02 -5.90
N ILE A 11 -5.77 -26.63 -5.03
CA ILE A 11 -4.32 -26.45 -4.91
C ILE A 11 -3.54 -27.39 -5.85
N GLN A 12 -4.15 -28.47 -6.36
CA GLN A 12 -3.43 -29.46 -7.18
C GLN A 12 -3.25 -29.09 -8.66
N VAL A 13 -3.73 -27.93 -9.12
CA VAL A 13 -3.71 -27.59 -10.56
C VAL A 13 -2.61 -26.58 -10.95
N PHE A 14 -1.85 -26.02 -10.00
CA PHE A 14 -0.94 -24.89 -10.29
C PHE A 14 0.54 -25.15 -9.96
N SER A 15 1.02 -26.41 -9.97
CA SER A 15 2.24 -26.77 -9.24
C SER A 15 3.57 -26.87 -10.00
N GLU A 16 3.69 -26.63 -11.32
CA GLU A 16 4.97 -27.00 -11.97
C GLU A 16 5.77 -25.88 -12.68
N ASP A 17 5.20 -24.71 -12.98
CA ASP A 17 5.91 -23.76 -13.87
C ASP A 17 6.27 -22.38 -13.28
N TRP A 18 5.90 -22.06 -12.03
CA TRP A 18 5.97 -20.66 -11.59
C TRP A 18 7.20 -20.22 -10.78
N LEU A 19 8.06 -21.10 -10.27
CA LEU A 19 9.16 -20.65 -9.40
C LEU A 19 10.40 -21.57 -9.53
N PRO A 20 11.60 -21.03 -9.82
CA PRO A 20 12.84 -21.78 -9.66
C PRO A 20 13.00 -22.15 -8.17
N HIS A 21 12.69 -23.41 -7.83
CA HIS A 21 12.40 -23.87 -6.47
C HIS A 21 13.57 -23.91 -5.47
N SER A 22 14.71 -23.30 -5.75
CA SER A 22 15.90 -23.37 -4.89
C SER A 22 16.27 -22.06 -4.18
N CYS A 23 15.78 -20.90 -4.65
CA CYS A 23 16.16 -19.60 -4.10
C CYS A 23 15.21 -19.08 -3.00
N LEU A 24 13.93 -19.47 -3.01
CA LEU A 24 12.94 -18.99 -2.03
C LEU A 24 13.26 -19.42 -0.59
N PHE A 25 13.94 -20.55 -0.40
CA PHE A 25 14.31 -21.06 0.92
C PHE A 25 15.77 -20.76 1.32
N ALA A 26 16.55 -20.15 0.43
CA ALA A 26 17.94 -19.79 0.72
C ALA A 26 18.05 -18.58 1.67
N ASN A 27 17.09 -17.65 1.57
CA ASN A 27 17.09 -16.41 2.34
C ASN A 27 16.30 -16.56 3.66
N CYS A 28 16.91 -16.15 4.78
CA CYS A 28 16.31 -16.19 6.12
C CYS A 28 15.05 -15.32 6.23
N HIS A 29 14.98 -14.18 5.52
CA HIS A 29 13.81 -13.29 5.49
C HIS A 29 12.60 -13.97 4.87
N SER A 30 12.79 -14.64 3.73
CA SER A 30 11.72 -15.38 3.05
C SER A 30 11.16 -16.51 3.92
N ARG A 31 12.05 -17.27 4.59
CA ARG A 31 11.64 -18.34 5.51
C ARG A 31 10.85 -17.81 6.70
N GLY A 32 11.32 -16.73 7.32
CA GLY A 32 10.64 -16.11 8.45
C GLY A 32 9.27 -15.55 8.06
N PHE A 33 9.19 -14.85 6.93
CA PHE A 33 7.94 -14.33 6.38
C PHE A 33 6.92 -15.45 6.10
N ILE A 34 7.34 -16.55 5.46
CA ILE A 34 6.48 -17.71 5.17
C ILE A 34 6.01 -18.36 6.47
N SER A 35 6.90 -18.50 7.46
CA SER A 35 6.56 -19.09 8.76
C SER A 35 5.45 -18.30 9.46
N GLU A 36 5.63 -16.98 9.61
CA GLU A 36 4.64 -16.12 10.28
C GLU A 36 3.32 -16.01 9.50
N SER A 37 3.41 -15.90 8.17
CA SER A 37 2.23 -15.93 7.30
C SER A 37 1.51 -17.27 7.36
N GLY A 38 2.26 -18.36 7.55
CA GLY A 38 1.74 -19.71 7.76
C GLY A 38 0.92 -19.86 9.04
N VAL A 39 1.22 -19.10 10.09
CA VAL A 39 0.38 -19.07 11.31
C VAL A 39 -0.98 -18.47 11.02
N VAL A 40 -1.03 -17.36 10.27
CA VAL A 40 -2.29 -16.72 9.86
C VAL A 40 -3.06 -17.63 8.89
N PHE A 41 -2.35 -18.30 7.98
CA PHE A 41 -2.94 -19.27 7.06
C PHE A 41 -3.60 -20.43 7.80
N ASN A 42 -2.93 -21.01 8.78
CA ASN A 42 -3.50 -22.08 9.60
C ASN A 42 -4.71 -21.62 10.40
N PHE A 43 -4.77 -20.33 10.79
CA PHE A 43 -5.99 -19.76 11.38
C PHE A 43 -7.13 -19.72 10.38
N VAL A 44 -6.89 -19.23 9.16
CA VAL A 44 -7.92 -19.14 8.11
C VAL A 44 -8.38 -20.52 7.61
N GLN A 45 -7.44 -21.46 7.46
CA GLN A 45 -7.68 -22.79 6.92
C GLN A 45 -8.60 -23.66 7.80
N ARG A 46 -8.83 -23.29 9.06
CA ARG A 46 -9.78 -23.96 9.98
C ARG A 46 -11.15 -24.19 9.33
N VAL A 47 -11.61 -23.26 8.50
CA VAL A 47 -12.86 -23.35 7.71
C VAL A 47 -12.88 -24.52 6.73
N SER A 48 -11.73 -24.85 6.13
CA SER A 48 -11.63 -25.94 5.14
C SER A 48 -11.55 -27.34 5.75
N LYS A 49 -11.35 -27.45 7.08
CA LYS A 49 -11.26 -28.72 7.82
C LYS A 49 -12.58 -29.11 8.50
N CYS A 50 -13.72 -28.67 7.98
CA CYS A 50 -15.07 -28.91 8.53
C CYS A 50 -15.30 -28.31 9.94
N GLN A 51 -14.66 -27.17 10.25
CA GLN A 51 -15.07 -26.32 11.37
C GLN A 51 -16.03 -25.22 10.88
N GLU A 52 -16.67 -24.50 11.81
CA GLU A 52 -17.57 -23.38 11.48
C GLU A 52 -16.89 -22.36 10.55
N PRO A 53 -17.63 -21.76 9.60
CA PRO A 53 -17.10 -20.74 8.72
C PRO A 53 -16.65 -19.51 9.54
N LEU A 54 -15.56 -18.86 9.10
CA LEU A 54 -15.07 -17.64 9.72
C LEU A 54 -16.16 -16.57 9.70
N THR A 55 -16.36 -15.93 10.85
CA THR A 55 -17.17 -14.72 10.89
C THR A 55 -16.50 -13.60 10.10
N HIS A 56 -17.29 -12.66 9.61
CA HIS A 56 -16.78 -11.48 8.87
C HIS A 56 -15.72 -10.71 9.66
N LEU A 57 -15.90 -10.58 10.99
CA LEU A 57 -14.94 -9.95 11.88
C LEU A 57 -13.62 -10.71 11.95
N GLU A 58 -13.65 -12.04 11.98
CA GLU A 58 -12.44 -12.87 11.99
C GLU A 58 -11.70 -12.80 10.66
N MET A 59 -12.42 -12.69 9.54
CA MET A 59 -11.83 -12.47 8.22
C MET A 59 -11.10 -11.12 8.16
N ILE A 60 -11.68 -10.05 8.71
CA ILE A 60 -11.01 -8.75 8.84
C ILE A 60 -9.77 -8.87 9.73
N LYS A 61 -9.87 -9.55 10.87
CA LYS A 61 -8.73 -9.75 11.78
C LYS A 61 -7.59 -10.52 11.11
N ALA A 62 -7.91 -11.58 10.36
CA ALA A 62 -6.93 -12.35 9.61
C ALA A 62 -6.26 -11.51 8.51
N SER A 63 -7.04 -10.74 7.75
CA SER A 63 -6.54 -9.82 6.73
C SER A 63 -5.57 -8.78 7.30
N ARG A 64 -5.97 -8.11 8.40
CA ARG A 64 -5.11 -7.15 9.09
C ARG A 64 -3.84 -7.81 9.61
N LYS A 65 -3.94 -9.04 10.13
CA LYS A 65 -2.77 -9.78 10.61
C LYS A 65 -1.81 -10.13 9.47
N TYR A 66 -2.31 -10.55 8.31
CA TYR A 66 -1.47 -10.73 7.12
C TYR A 66 -0.74 -9.45 6.74
N ARG A 67 -1.47 -8.32 6.68
CA ARG A 67 -0.86 -7.02 6.39
C ARG A 67 0.22 -6.64 7.40
N SER A 68 -0.04 -6.84 8.70
CA SER A 68 0.96 -6.58 9.75
C SER A 68 2.20 -7.47 9.63
N VAL A 69 2.04 -8.74 9.24
CA VAL A 69 3.19 -9.62 8.97
C VAL A 69 4.00 -9.09 7.80
N ILE A 70 3.35 -8.78 6.66
CA ILE A 70 4.02 -8.20 5.49
C ILE A 70 4.79 -6.93 5.87
N HIS A 71 4.14 -6.00 6.57
CA HIS A 71 4.73 -4.74 7.00
C HIS A 71 5.91 -4.93 7.96
N SER A 72 5.78 -5.82 8.94
CA SER A 72 6.85 -6.14 9.90
C SER A 72 8.10 -6.68 9.19
N TRP A 73 7.91 -7.55 8.19
CA TRP A 73 9.02 -8.08 7.41
C TRP A 73 9.62 -7.05 6.45
N TYR A 74 8.79 -6.18 5.88
CA TYR A 74 9.26 -5.03 5.09
C TYR A 74 10.18 -4.12 5.93
N LEU A 75 9.74 -3.70 7.13
CA LEU A 75 10.54 -2.87 8.03
C LEU A 75 11.83 -3.57 8.45
N LYS A 76 11.76 -4.87 8.77
CA LYS A 76 12.95 -5.63 9.15
C LYS A 76 14.00 -5.68 8.04
N ILE A 77 13.58 -5.88 6.79
CA ILE A 77 14.50 -5.83 5.64
C ILE A 77 15.09 -4.42 5.49
N LEU A 78 14.31 -3.35 5.69
CA LEU A 78 14.85 -1.99 5.64
C LEU A 78 15.89 -1.73 6.75
N ASP A 79 15.65 -2.20 7.96
CA ASP A 79 16.60 -2.08 9.08
C ASP A 79 17.90 -2.84 8.77
N ASP A 80 17.79 -4.06 8.22
CA ASP A 80 18.94 -4.87 7.84
C ASP A 80 19.72 -4.25 6.67
N LEU A 81 19.03 -3.59 5.73
CA LEU A 81 19.65 -2.82 4.65
C LEU A 81 20.41 -1.61 5.17
N ALA A 82 19.84 -0.87 6.13
CA ALA A 82 20.50 0.27 6.75
C ALA A 82 21.73 -0.13 7.58
N ALA A 83 21.75 -1.35 8.13
CA ALA A 83 22.87 -1.87 8.91
C ALA A 83 24.04 -2.40 8.06
N GLN A 84 23.82 -2.72 6.78
CA GLN A 84 24.77 -3.42 5.91
C GLN A 84 25.47 -2.51 4.87
N ASP A 85 25.53 -1.20 5.12
CA ASP A 85 26.10 -0.18 4.23
C ASP A 85 27.57 -0.50 3.87
N GLY A 86 27.80 -1.33 2.83
CA GLY A 86 29.12 -1.83 2.43
C GLY A 86 29.19 -3.09 1.54
N GLN A 87 28.15 -3.93 1.44
CA GLN A 87 28.15 -5.12 0.56
C GLN A 87 27.16 -5.00 -0.60
N ILE A 88 27.68 -4.70 -1.80
CA ILE A 88 26.90 -4.28 -2.98
C ILE A 88 25.96 -5.37 -3.53
N THR A 89 26.36 -6.65 -3.55
CA THR A 89 25.58 -7.70 -4.24
C THR A 89 24.45 -8.31 -3.41
N ALA A 90 24.59 -8.40 -2.09
CA ALA A 90 23.50 -8.84 -1.21
C ALA A 90 22.40 -7.77 -1.07
N ASN A 91 22.76 -6.52 -1.31
CA ASN A 91 21.86 -5.36 -1.19
C ASN A 91 20.78 -5.38 -2.29
N ASP A 92 21.13 -5.72 -3.54
CA ASP A 92 20.18 -5.69 -4.67
C ASP A 92 19.00 -6.67 -4.50
N ASP A 93 19.25 -7.89 -4.04
CA ASP A 93 18.20 -8.88 -3.80
C ASP A 93 17.28 -8.48 -2.63
N LEU A 94 17.84 -7.91 -1.56
CA LEU A 94 17.07 -7.41 -0.41
C LEU A 94 16.25 -6.18 -0.77
N ILE A 95 16.80 -5.26 -1.59
CA ILE A 95 16.07 -4.12 -2.15
C ILE A 95 14.91 -4.60 -3.02
N ARG A 96 15.13 -5.61 -3.87
CA ARG A 96 14.06 -6.19 -4.67
C ARG A 96 12.99 -6.83 -3.79
N GLN A 97 13.39 -7.55 -2.74
CA GLN A 97 12.47 -8.19 -1.81
C GLN A 97 11.63 -7.17 -1.02
N SER A 98 12.25 -6.09 -0.53
CA SER A 98 11.53 -5.03 0.19
C SER A 98 10.50 -4.34 -0.71
N LYS A 99 10.84 -4.07 -1.98
CA LYS A 99 9.91 -3.54 -2.98
C LYS A 99 8.71 -4.46 -3.19
N VAL A 100 8.94 -5.77 -3.33
CA VAL A 100 7.85 -6.75 -3.51
C VAL A 100 6.95 -6.82 -2.28
N LEU A 101 7.50 -6.85 -1.07
CA LEU A 101 6.70 -6.85 0.17
C LEU A 101 5.87 -5.58 0.31
N HIS A 102 6.45 -4.42 0.01
CA HIS A 102 5.73 -3.15 0.04
C HIS A 102 4.58 -3.12 -0.97
N GLN A 103 4.83 -3.54 -2.22
CA GLN A 103 3.78 -3.67 -3.24
C GLN A 103 2.68 -4.66 -2.82
N MET A 104 3.06 -5.77 -2.21
CA MET A 104 2.12 -6.76 -1.67
C MET A 104 1.26 -6.17 -0.55
N GLU A 105 1.85 -5.39 0.36
CA GLU A 105 1.13 -4.70 1.44
C GLU A 105 0.09 -3.72 0.88
N ILE A 106 0.52 -2.89 -0.09
CA ILE A 106 -0.32 -1.89 -0.78
C ILE A 106 -1.54 -2.58 -1.41
N ALA A 107 -1.28 -3.60 -2.24
CA ALA A 107 -2.31 -4.35 -2.93
C ALA A 107 -3.24 -5.06 -1.94
N TRP A 108 -2.70 -5.70 -0.90
CA TRP A 108 -3.50 -6.38 0.11
C TRP A 108 -4.43 -5.44 0.87
N HIS A 109 -3.95 -4.25 1.25
CA HIS A 109 -4.79 -3.23 1.89
C HIS A 109 -5.91 -2.78 0.95
N LEU A 110 -5.65 -2.65 -0.35
CA LEU A 110 -6.68 -2.31 -1.32
C LEU A 110 -7.74 -3.41 -1.43
N TYR A 111 -7.33 -4.67 -1.52
CA TYR A 111 -8.25 -5.81 -1.51
C TYR A 111 -9.07 -5.89 -0.23
N GLU A 112 -8.47 -5.57 0.92
CA GLU A 112 -9.19 -5.49 2.20
C GLU A 112 -10.32 -4.47 2.12
N ILE A 113 -10.06 -3.26 1.60
CA ILE A 113 -11.07 -2.20 1.45
C ILE A 113 -12.18 -2.61 0.45
N LEU A 114 -11.79 -3.17 -0.69
CA LEU A 114 -12.71 -3.44 -1.80
C LEU A 114 -13.57 -4.69 -1.63
N TYR A 115 -13.10 -5.71 -0.90
CA TYR A 115 -13.76 -7.02 -0.87
C TYR A 115 -14.00 -7.58 0.54
N ILE A 116 -13.19 -7.20 1.54
CA ILE A 116 -13.30 -7.76 2.89
C ILE A 116 -14.10 -6.81 3.79
N ASN A 117 -13.71 -5.54 3.85
CA ASN A 117 -14.31 -4.51 4.70
C ASN A 117 -15.03 -3.45 3.84
N VAL A 118 -15.92 -3.93 2.96
CA VAL A 118 -16.66 -3.06 2.05
C VAL A 118 -17.58 -2.15 2.84
N SER A 119 -17.27 -0.86 2.80
CA SER A 119 -18.09 0.17 3.45
C SER A 119 -19.13 0.74 2.48
N SER A 120 -20.09 1.52 3.01
CA SER A 120 -21.06 2.23 2.16
C SER A 120 -20.35 3.15 1.15
N ALA A 121 -21.00 3.46 0.03
CA ALA A 121 -20.38 4.19 -1.09
C ALA A 121 -19.70 5.51 -0.68
N GLY A 122 -20.26 6.26 0.27
CA GLY A 122 -19.65 7.50 0.78
C GLY A 122 -18.37 7.25 1.60
N THR A 123 -18.39 6.23 2.46
CA THR A 123 -17.23 5.85 3.29
C THR A 123 -16.11 5.20 2.49
N LEU A 124 -16.45 4.49 1.41
CA LEU A 124 -15.47 3.82 0.54
C LEU A 124 -14.51 4.84 -0.10
N LEU A 125 -15.04 5.97 -0.59
CA LEU A 125 -14.19 7.02 -1.16
C LEU A 125 -13.20 7.56 -0.11
N VAL A 126 -13.66 7.84 1.10
CA VAL A 126 -12.79 8.31 2.19
C VAL A 126 -11.71 7.27 2.53
N GLN A 127 -12.07 5.98 2.55
CA GLN A 127 -11.11 4.89 2.75
C GLN A 127 -10.06 4.81 1.64
N LEU A 128 -10.46 5.01 0.38
CA LEU A 128 -9.53 5.00 -0.76
C LEU A 128 -8.61 6.22 -0.74
N LEU A 129 -9.13 7.42 -0.44
CA LEU A 129 -8.28 8.62 -0.29
C LEU A 129 -7.27 8.44 0.85
N ASN A 130 -7.71 7.88 1.98
CA ASN A 130 -6.81 7.53 3.08
C ASN A 130 -5.79 6.46 2.65
N TRP A 131 -6.20 5.44 1.89
CA TRP A 131 -5.29 4.42 1.37
C TRP A 131 -4.19 5.01 0.48
N ILE A 132 -4.54 5.94 -0.43
CA ILE A 132 -3.54 6.68 -1.23
C ILE A 132 -2.62 7.46 -0.28
N LYS A 133 -3.19 8.08 0.77
CA LYS A 133 -2.42 8.85 1.74
C LYS A 133 -1.36 8.05 2.49
N TRP A 134 -1.62 6.81 2.82
CA TRP A 134 -0.68 5.97 3.56
C TRP A 134 0.43 5.39 2.68
N HIS A 135 0.14 5.10 1.41
CA HIS A 135 1.04 4.33 0.55
C HIS A 135 1.90 5.15 -0.41
N PHE A 136 1.50 6.38 -0.76
CA PHE A 136 2.20 7.21 -1.74
C PHE A 136 2.76 8.48 -1.08
N THR A 137 3.81 8.33 -0.28
CA THR A 137 4.42 9.45 0.46
C THR A 137 5.54 10.17 -0.28
N HIS A 138 5.98 9.64 -1.43
CA HIS A 138 7.08 10.21 -2.23
C HIS A 138 6.87 11.68 -2.58
N TYR A 139 5.68 12.02 -3.10
CA TYR A 139 5.34 13.39 -3.47
C TYR A 139 5.18 14.32 -2.26
N VAL A 140 4.96 13.79 -1.05
CA VAL A 140 4.99 14.59 0.17
C VAL A 140 6.42 15.03 0.47
N LYS A 141 7.40 14.12 0.37
CA LYS A 141 8.82 14.45 0.54
C LYS A 141 9.30 15.46 -0.50
N LEU A 142 8.92 15.27 -1.77
CA LEU A 142 9.24 16.24 -2.82
C LEU A 142 8.59 17.61 -2.58
N ALA A 143 7.39 17.65 -1.99
CA ALA A 143 6.75 18.90 -1.62
C ALA A 143 7.50 19.62 -0.51
N ASP A 144 7.94 18.89 0.52
CA ASP A 144 8.77 19.44 1.60
C ASP A 144 10.08 20.01 1.05
N GLU A 145 10.74 19.30 0.13
CA GLU A 145 11.96 19.78 -0.55
C GLU A 145 11.69 21.04 -1.38
N MET A 146 10.60 21.06 -2.15
CA MET A 146 10.19 22.19 -2.99
C MET A 146 9.90 23.45 -2.17
N ILE A 147 9.18 23.33 -1.05
CA ILE A 147 8.80 24.47 -0.20
C ILE A 147 10.03 25.17 0.40
N VAL A 148 11.11 24.43 0.64
CA VAL A 148 12.36 24.97 1.21
C VAL A 148 13.17 25.75 0.17
N THR A 149 12.89 25.61 -1.13
CA THR A 149 13.60 26.35 -2.18
C THR A 149 13.20 27.84 -2.23
N ASP A 150 14.13 28.70 -2.65
CA ASP A 150 13.90 30.15 -2.77
C ASP A 150 12.77 30.49 -3.76
N LEU A 151 12.60 29.68 -4.81
CA LEU A 151 11.55 29.82 -5.82
C LEU A 151 10.85 28.46 -6.06
N PRO A 152 9.84 28.11 -5.23
CA PRO A 152 9.11 26.85 -5.34
C PRO A 152 8.50 26.60 -6.73
N GLN A 153 8.05 27.67 -7.39
CA GLN A 153 7.46 27.64 -8.73
C GLN A 153 8.42 27.20 -9.85
N MET A 154 9.73 27.28 -9.63
CA MET A 154 10.74 26.86 -10.60
C MET A 154 11.17 25.40 -10.41
N HIS A 155 10.65 24.73 -9.38
CA HIS A 155 10.95 23.33 -9.13
C HIS A 155 10.40 22.46 -10.27
N GLU A 156 11.21 21.50 -10.74
CA GLU A 156 10.88 20.68 -11.93
C GLU A 156 9.53 19.96 -11.80
N ASN A 157 9.19 19.54 -10.58
CA ASN A 157 7.96 18.80 -10.28
C ASN A 157 6.83 19.68 -9.70
N TYR A 158 6.91 21.01 -9.78
CA TYR A 158 5.95 21.93 -9.13
C TYR A 158 4.48 21.56 -9.43
N TRP A 159 4.13 21.43 -10.71
CA TRP A 159 2.76 21.11 -11.13
C TRP A 159 2.35 19.68 -10.81
N ASP A 160 3.28 18.72 -10.94
CA ASP A 160 3.01 17.31 -10.63
C ASP A 160 2.70 17.12 -9.15
N ILE A 161 3.41 17.85 -8.27
CA ILE A 161 3.15 17.87 -6.83
C ILE A 161 1.76 18.43 -6.55
N ILE A 162 1.40 19.59 -7.10
CA ILE A 162 0.07 20.20 -6.90
C ILE A 162 -1.05 19.27 -7.37
N MET A 163 -0.90 18.70 -8.58
CA MET A 163 -1.87 17.74 -9.13
C MET A 163 -1.95 16.48 -8.25
N PHE A 164 -0.84 15.99 -7.73
CA PHE A 164 -0.84 14.86 -6.80
C PHE A 164 -1.68 15.13 -5.55
N PHE A 165 -1.51 16.29 -4.90
CA PHE A 165 -2.31 16.65 -3.72
C PHE A 165 -3.79 16.79 -4.06
N ALA A 166 -4.14 17.41 -5.20
CA ALA A 166 -5.51 17.53 -5.65
C ALA A 166 -6.16 16.15 -5.93
N LEU A 167 -5.48 15.26 -6.65
CA LEU A 167 -5.98 13.92 -6.99
C LEU A 167 -6.11 13.02 -5.75
N ARG A 168 -5.27 13.22 -4.74
CA ARG A 168 -5.32 12.55 -3.44
C ARG A 168 -6.45 13.08 -2.53
N GLY A 169 -7.21 14.08 -2.99
CA GLY A 169 -8.28 14.72 -2.22
C GLY A 169 -7.76 15.61 -1.10
N ASP A 170 -6.50 16.04 -1.16
CA ASP A 170 -5.88 16.96 -0.22
C ASP A 170 -5.86 18.38 -0.80
N MET A 171 -7.07 18.92 -0.93
CA MET A 171 -7.33 20.19 -1.62
C MET A 171 -6.77 21.39 -0.87
N GLU A 172 -6.64 21.29 0.46
CA GLU A 172 -6.04 22.34 1.30
C GLU A 172 -4.56 22.50 0.95
N ASN A 173 -3.79 21.41 0.94
CA ASN A 173 -2.38 21.46 0.57
C ASN A 173 -2.19 21.85 -0.90
N ALA A 174 -3.03 21.36 -1.81
CA ALA A 174 -2.99 21.78 -3.22
C ALA A 174 -3.21 23.30 -3.38
N ALA A 175 -4.17 23.88 -2.64
CA ALA A 175 -4.44 25.31 -2.67
C ALA A 175 -3.26 26.11 -2.07
N LEU A 176 -2.68 25.66 -0.94
CA LEU A 176 -1.52 26.30 -0.32
C LEU A 176 -0.30 26.30 -1.25
N LEU A 177 -0.03 25.18 -1.93
CA LEU A 177 1.08 25.09 -2.88
C LEU A 177 0.87 26.00 -4.10
N LEU A 178 -0.38 26.15 -4.54
CA LEU A 178 -0.74 27.06 -5.62
C LEU A 178 -0.59 28.54 -5.22
N GLU A 179 -0.77 28.88 -3.94
CA GLU A 179 -0.52 30.23 -3.41
C GLU A 179 0.97 30.64 -3.50
N LEU A 180 1.89 29.67 -3.56
CA LEU A 180 3.34 29.92 -3.70
C LEU A 180 3.74 30.43 -5.09
N HIS A 181 2.85 30.35 -6.09
CA HIS A 181 3.13 30.89 -7.42
C HIS A 181 3.12 32.43 -7.41
N SER A 182 4.05 33.06 -8.12
CA SER A 182 4.19 34.52 -8.16
C SER A 182 2.95 35.25 -8.68
N GLU A 183 2.17 34.59 -9.54
CA GLU A 183 0.94 35.15 -10.12
C GLU A 183 -0.32 34.85 -9.30
N SER A 184 -0.20 34.13 -8.17
CA SER A 184 -1.35 33.65 -7.38
C SER A 184 -2.30 34.76 -6.92
N LYS A 185 -1.78 35.98 -6.74
CA LYS A 185 -2.53 37.17 -6.30
C LYS A 185 -2.87 38.15 -7.42
N THR A 186 -2.33 37.94 -8.62
CA THR A 186 -2.43 38.90 -9.73
C THR A 186 -3.31 38.35 -10.85
N ASP A 187 -3.25 37.05 -11.11
CA ASP A 187 -4.07 36.41 -12.13
C ASP A 187 -5.43 35.95 -11.52
N PRO A 188 -6.57 36.43 -12.05
CA PRO A 188 -7.89 36.01 -11.59
C PRO A 188 -8.15 34.49 -11.74
N ILE A 189 -7.48 33.80 -12.67
CA ILE A 189 -7.63 32.35 -12.86
C ILE A 189 -7.11 31.60 -11.62
N PHE A 190 -5.96 31.99 -11.09
CA PHE A 190 -5.40 31.38 -9.89
C PHE A 190 -6.34 31.53 -8.70
N MET A 191 -6.91 32.72 -8.51
CA MET A 191 -7.87 32.99 -7.43
C MET A 191 -9.12 32.11 -7.54
N VAL A 192 -9.68 31.97 -8.75
CA VAL A 192 -10.85 31.11 -8.99
C VAL A 192 -10.54 29.64 -8.70
N VAL A 193 -9.38 29.14 -9.14
CA VAL A 193 -8.97 27.75 -8.90
C VAL A 193 -8.77 27.50 -7.41
N GLN A 194 -8.10 28.41 -6.69
CA GLN A 194 -7.94 28.29 -5.23
C GLN A 194 -9.28 28.26 -4.50
N ASP A 195 -10.22 29.13 -4.89
CA ASP A 195 -11.56 29.15 -4.31
C ASP A 195 -12.33 27.86 -4.59
N LEU A 196 -12.18 27.27 -5.78
CA LEU A 196 -12.78 25.98 -6.13
C LEU A 196 -12.21 24.83 -5.30
N LEU A 197 -10.88 24.80 -5.10
CA LEU A 197 -10.21 23.80 -4.26
C LEU A 197 -10.69 23.91 -2.81
N LYS A 198 -10.78 25.12 -2.26
CA LYS A 198 -11.26 25.37 -0.89
C LYS A 198 -12.74 25.01 -0.69
N LYS A 199 -13.56 25.10 -1.75
CA LYS A 199 -14.99 24.72 -1.73
C LYS A 199 -15.23 23.24 -2.02
N PHE A 200 -14.19 22.45 -2.27
CA PHE A 200 -14.36 21.05 -2.60
C PHE A 200 -15.08 20.33 -1.43
N PRO A 201 -16.18 19.61 -1.72
CA PRO A 201 -16.95 18.97 -0.67
C PRO A 201 -16.12 17.83 -0.05
N LEU A 202 -15.63 18.06 1.16
CA LEU A 202 -15.06 17.00 1.97
C LEU A 202 -16.23 16.13 2.46
N ILE A 203 -16.29 14.89 1.99
CA ILE A 203 -17.14 13.88 2.60
C ILE A 203 -16.48 13.54 3.93
N ASN A 204 -16.90 14.24 4.99
CA ASN A 204 -16.46 13.94 6.34
C ASN A 204 -16.97 12.53 6.69
N SER A 205 -16.03 11.64 7.02
CA SER A 205 -16.30 10.33 7.63
C SER A 205 -16.71 10.47 9.09
#